data_AF-O24465-F1
#
_entry.id   AF-O24465-F1
#
_cell.length_a   1.000
_cell.length_b   1.000
_cell.length_c   1.000
_cell.angle_alpha   90.00
_cell.angle_beta   90.00
_cell.angle_gamma   90.00
#
_symmetry.space_group_name_H-M   'P 1'
#
loop_
_entity.id
_entity.type
_entity.pdbx_description
1 polymer ?
#
loop_
_entity_poly.entity_id
_entity_poly.type
_entity_poly.pdbx_seq_one_letter_code
_entity_poly.pdbx_strand_id
1 'polypeptide(L)'
;RFELIRHDVTEPLLIEVDQIYHLACPASPIFYKYNPVKTIKTNVIGTLNMLGLAKRVGARILLTSTSEVYGDPLIHPQTESYWGNVNPIGVRSCYDEGKRVAETLMFDYHRQHGIEIRIARIFNTYGPRMNIDDGRVVSNFIAQAIRDDPLTVQAPGTQTRSFCYVSDMVDGLIRLMQGDNTGPINIGNPGEFTMIELAENVKELINPKVEIIMVENTPDDPRQRKPDITKAKDLLGWEPKVKLRDGLPLMEDDFRTRLGVPKNK
;
A
#
# COMPACT_ATOMS: atom_id res chain seq x y z
N ARG A 1 -27.19 -5.50 4.42
CA ARG A 1 -27.59 -4.18 3.86
C ARG A 1 -26.31 -3.39 3.63
N PHE A 2 -26.17 -2.68 2.51
CA PHE A 2 -25.01 -1.84 2.20
C PHE A 2 -25.48 -0.39 2.05
N GLU A 3 -24.71 0.55 2.57
CA GLU A 3 -24.97 1.99 2.48
C GLU A 3 -23.70 2.70 2.03
N LEU A 4 -23.85 3.65 1.10
CA LEU A 4 -22.75 4.45 0.56
C LEU A 4 -22.97 5.91 0.95
N ILE A 5 -21.97 6.49 1.60
CA ILE A 5 -21.97 7.90 2.00
C ILE A 5 -20.84 8.62 1.25
N ARG A 6 -21.17 9.66 0.50
CA ARG A 6 -20.17 10.56 -0.09
C ARG A 6 -19.73 11.57 0.97
N HIS A 7 -18.56 11.33 1.57
CA HIS A 7 -18.03 12.14 2.67
C HIS A 7 -16.53 12.31 2.55
N ASP A 8 -16.00 13.45 3.02
CA ASP A 8 -14.58 13.70 3.14
C ASP A 8 -14.17 13.55 4.60
N VAL A 9 -13.20 12.68 4.90
CA VAL A 9 -12.80 12.38 6.28
C VAL A 9 -12.23 13.60 7.01
N THR A 10 -11.82 14.66 6.31
CA THR A 10 -11.41 15.91 6.96
C THR A 10 -12.58 16.64 7.64
N GLU A 11 -13.81 16.27 7.34
CA GLU A 11 -15.01 16.74 8.02
C GLU A 11 -15.51 15.72 9.06
N PRO A 12 -16.09 16.16 10.19
CA PRO A 12 -16.67 15.25 11.19
C PRO A 12 -17.75 14.34 10.62
N LEU A 13 -17.83 13.10 11.14
CA LEU A 13 -18.85 12.11 10.76
C LEU A 13 -19.54 11.56 12.02
N LEU A 14 -20.87 11.52 12.01
CA LEU A 14 -21.70 11.06 13.12
C LEU A 14 -22.54 9.84 12.70
N ILE A 15 -22.01 8.64 12.90
CA ILE A 15 -22.68 7.36 12.65
C ILE A 15 -22.41 6.38 13.80
N GLU A 16 -23.21 5.32 13.92
CA GLU A 16 -23.03 4.23 14.89
C GLU A 16 -22.43 3.01 14.19
N VAL A 17 -21.26 2.56 14.65
CA VAL A 17 -20.50 1.45 14.06
C VAL A 17 -19.65 0.74 15.11
N ASP A 18 -19.42 -0.56 14.95
CA ASP A 18 -18.58 -1.34 15.87
C ASP A 18 -17.10 -1.37 15.45
N GLN A 19 -16.82 -1.27 14.14
CA GLN A 19 -15.47 -1.37 13.57
C GLN A 19 -15.25 -0.33 12.46
N ILE A 20 -14.07 0.28 12.45
CA ILE A 20 -13.66 1.28 11.46
C ILE A 20 -12.37 0.81 10.76
N TYR A 21 -12.44 0.61 9.44
CA TYR A 21 -11.26 0.42 8.61
C TYR A 21 -10.89 1.75 7.94
N HIS A 22 -9.92 2.46 8.52
CA HIS A 22 -9.50 3.79 8.07
C HIS A 22 -8.45 3.71 6.95
N LEU A 23 -8.94 3.64 5.71
CA LEU A 23 -8.15 3.54 4.48
C LEU A 23 -8.01 4.88 3.71
N ALA A 24 -8.68 5.94 4.17
CA ALA A 24 -8.80 7.18 3.42
C ALA A 24 -7.47 7.96 3.39
N CYS A 25 -6.73 7.85 2.28
CA CYS A 25 -5.57 8.67 1.95
C CYS A 25 -5.17 8.45 0.49
N PRO A 26 -4.74 9.48 -0.27
CA PRO A 26 -4.05 9.26 -1.55
C PRO A 26 -2.80 8.40 -1.34
N ALA A 27 -2.61 7.36 -2.16
CA ALA A 27 -1.55 6.35 -1.94
C ALA A 27 -0.43 6.34 -3.01
N SER A 28 -0.73 6.70 -4.27
CA SER A 28 0.31 6.76 -5.31
C SER A 28 1.12 8.06 -5.21
N PRO A 29 2.44 8.00 -5.45
CA PRO A 29 3.31 9.18 -5.50
C PRO A 29 2.84 10.30 -6.39
N ILE A 30 2.20 10.00 -7.52
CA ILE A 30 1.68 11.01 -8.43
C ILE A 30 0.56 11.80 -7.71
N PHE A 31 -0.39 11.09 -7.10
CA PHE A 31 -1.57 11.72 -6.50
C PHE A 31 -1.29 12.40 -5.17
N TYR A 32 -0.47 11.81 -4.29
CA TYR A 32 -0.22 12.44 -2.99
C TYR A 32 0.69 13.67 -3.10
N LYS A 33 1.58 13.73 -4.12
CA LYS A 33 2.40 14.90 -4.41
C LYS A 33 1.65 16.00 -5.15
N TYR A 34 0.57 15.66 -5.88
CA TYR A 34 -0.22 16.63 -6.62
C TYR A 34 -0.85 17.69 -5.70
N ASN A 35 -1.35 17.29 -4.53
CA ASN A 35 -1.90 18.20 -3.53
C ASN A 35 -1.38 17.85 -2.12
N PRO A 36 -0.13 18.22 -1.78
CA PRO A 36 0.53 17.80 -0.55
C PRO A 36 -0.18 18.34 0.69
N VAL A 37 -0.79 19.53 0.60
CA VAL A 37 -1.59 20.13 1.67
C VAL A 37 -2.85 19.31 1.96
N LYS A 38 -3.56 18.84 0.92
CA LYS A 38 -4.72 17.95 1.13
C LYS A 38 -4.29 16.58 1.65
N THR A 39 -3.17 16.04 1.17
CA THR A 39 -2.61 14.76 1.66
C THR A 39 -2.33 14.81 3.16
N ILE A 40 -1.62 15.83 3.64
CA ILE A 40 -1.30 15.93 5.07
C ILE A 40 -2.56 16.20 5.91
N LYS A 41 -3.48 17.05 5.44
CA LYS A 41 -4.79 17.27 6.11
C LYS A 41 -5.59 15.98 6.24
N THR A 42 -5.61 15.15 5.18
CA THR A 42 -6.33 13.87 5.19
C THR A 42 -5.73 12.92 6.22
N ASN A 43 -4.39 12.82 6.30
CA ASN A 43 -3.73 11.97 7.28
C ASN A 43 -3.90 12.49 8.72
N VAL A 44 -3.83 13.79 8.97
CA VAL A 44 -3.90 14.36 10.32
C VAL A 44 -5.34 14.57 10.78
N ILE A 45 -6.07 15.46 10.11
CA ILE A 45 -7.44 15.84 10.47
C ILE A 45 -8.38 14.65 10.27
N GLY A 46 -8.22 13.92 9.16
CA GLY A 46 -9.03 12.73 8.90
C GLY A 46 -8.88 11.66 9.97
N THR A 47 -7.64 11.39 10.41
CA THR A 47 -7.40 10.42 11.49
C THR A 47 -7.94 10.92 12.83
N LEU A 48 -7.80 12.21 13.16
CA LEU A 48 -8.41 12.80 14.35
C LEU A 48 -9.94 12.64 14.36
N ASN A 49 -10.60 12.90 13.24
CA ASN A 49 -12.05 12.75 13.13
C ASN A 49 -12.49 11.28 13.30
N MET A 50 -11.79 10.34 12.68
CA MET A 50 -12.11 8.92 12.79
C MET A 50 -11.81 8.35 14.18
N LEU A 51 -10.75 8.83 14.85
CA LEU A 51 -10.47 8.49 16.25
C LEU A 51 -11.51 9.11 17.21
N GLY A 52 -11.97 10.33 16.93
CA GLY A 52 -13.06 10.97 17.66
C GLY A 52 -14.38 10.20 17.51
N LEU A 53 -14.67 9.71 16.30
CA LEU A 53 -15.80 8.80 16.04
C LEU A 53 -15.64 7.50 16.83
N ALA A 54 -14.48 6.83 16.73
CA ALA A 54 -14.20 5.59 17.44
C ALA A 54 -14.39 5.74 18.95
N LYS A 55 -13.88 6.85 19.52
CA LYS A 55 -14.05 7.19 20.93
C LYS A 55 -15.52 7.32 21.33
N ARG A 56 -16.32 8.02 20.52
CA ARG A 56 -17.72 8.35 20.85
C ARG A 56 -18.59 7.09 20.92
N VAL A 57 -18.40 6.17 19.98
CA VAL A 57 -19.27 4.99 19.83
C VAL A 57 -18.63 3.70 20.37
N GLY A 58 -17.40 3.77 20.88
CA GLY A 58 -16.66 2.60 21.36
C GLY A 58 -16.18 1.66 20.25
N ALA A 59 -16.00 2.16 19.01
CA ALA A 59 -15.57 1.33 17.89
C ALA A 59 -14.09 0.94 18.00
N ARG A 60 -13.78 -0.28 17.55
CA ARG A 60 -12.40 -0.67 17.22
C ARG A 60 -11.99 -0.05 15.89
N ILE A 61 -10.79 0.52 15.80
CA ILE A 61 -10.32 1.20 14.58
C ILE A 61 -8.99 0.63 14.09
N LEU A 62 -8.93 0.32 12.79
CA LEU A 62 -7.73 -0.09 12.09
C LEU A 62 -7.24 1.04 11.19
N LEU A 63 -5.99 1.45 11.36
CA LEU A 63 -5.28 2.34 10.45
C LEU A 63 -4.49 1.53 9.43
N THR A 64 -4.70 1.81 8.15
CA THR A 64 -3.76 1.38 7.11
C THR A 64 -2.61 2.38 7.01
N SER A 65 -1.55 2.08 7.73
CA SER A 65 -0.23 2.71 7.59
C SER A 65 0.50 2.13 6.37
N THR A 66 1.81 2.35 6.26
CA THR A 66 2.58 2.08 5.04
C THR A 66 4.02 1.74 5.38
N SER A 67 4.70 0.99 4.50
CA SER A 67 6.15 0.80 4.58
C SER A 67 6.93 2.11 4.41
N GLU A 68 6.35 3.18 3.87
CA GLU A 68 7.02 4.49 3.76
C GLU A 68 7.36 5.11 5.12
N VAL A 69 6.73 4.67 6.23
CA VAL A 69 7.12 5.13 7.59
C VAL A 69 8.56 4.73 7.95
N TYR A 70 9.12 3.74 7.24
CA TYR A 70 10.52 3.33 7.34
C TYR A 70 11.47 4.18 6.49
N GLY A 71 10.95 4.96 5.53
CA GLY A 71 11.71 5.87 4.65
C GLY A 71 12.69 5.18 3.70
N ASP A 72 13.94 5.63 3.71
CA ASP A 72 15.09 4.97 3.05
C ASP A 72 15.87 4.14 4.10
N PRO A 73 15.47 2.88 4.32
CA PRO A 73 15.87 2.13 5.49
C PRO A 73 17.37 1.81 5.48
N LEU A 74 17.98 1.93 6.67
CA LEU A 74 19.39 1.56 6.89
C LEU A 74 19.57 0.08 7.30
N ILE A 75 18.46 -0.67 7.36
CA ILE A 75 18.42 -2.09 7.72
C ILE A 75 17.60 -2.88 6.70
N HIS A 76 17.88 -4.19 6.59
CA HIS A 76 17.15 -5.10 5.71
C HIS A 76 17.12 -6.51 6.32
N PRO A 77 15.94 -7.17 6.48
CA PRO A 77 14.59 -6.67 6.21
C PRO A 77 14.14 -5.59 7.20
N GLN A 78 12.99 -4.96 6.92
CA GLN A 78 12.39 -3.97 7.83
C GLN A 78 11.42 -4.66 8.80
N THR A 79 11.76 -4.63 10.09
CA THR A 79 10.92 -5.11 11.20
C THR A 79 10.10 -3.97 11.79
N GLU A 80 9.02 -4.27 12.51
CA GLU A 80 8.15 -3.23 13.09
C GLU A 80 8.79 -2.41 14.20
N SER A 81 9.89 -2.88 14.80
CA SER A 81 10.66 -2.14 15.80
C SER A 81 11.55 -1.05 15.21
N TYR A 82 11.81 -1.08 13.90
CA TYR A 82 12.62 -0.07 13.24
C TYR A 82 11.90 1.28 13.16
N TRP A 83 12.58 2.35 13.56
CA TRP A 83 12.00 3.69 13.63
C TRP A 83 11.87 4.40 12.28
N GLY A 84 12.59 3.92 11.27
CA GLY A 84 12.66 4.55 9.95
C GLY A 84 13.74 5.63 9.83
N ASN A 85 14.11 5.92 8.59
CA ASN A 85 15.02 6.99 8.19
C ASN A 85 14.30 7.86 7.15
N VAL A 86 13.57 8.86 7.63
CA VAL A 86 12.64 9.67 6.83
C VAL A 86 13.09 11.13 6.85
N ASN A 87 13.11 11.78 5.68
CA ASN A 87 13.32 13.21 5.58
C ASN A 87 12.00 13.94 5.89
N PRO A 88 11.93 14.83 6.92
CA PRO A 88 10.67 15.46 7.32
C PRO A 88 10.24 16.63 6.42
N ILE A 89 11.11 17.13 5.54
CA ILE A 89 10.84 18.30 4.67
C ILE A 89 10.97 18.00 3.18
N GLY A 90 11.14 16.73 2.81
CA GLY A 90 11.20 16.29 1.42
C GLY A 90 9.84 16.37 0.71
N VAL A 91 9.87 16.28 -0.62
CA VAL A 91 8.65 16.35 -1.45
C VAL A 91 7.66 15.19 -1.20
N ARG A 92 8.11 14.11 -0.53
CA ARG A 92 7.29 12.95 -0.13
C ARG A 92 6.72 13.07 1.28
N SER A 93 7.24 13.99 2.10
CA SER A 93 6.96 14.05 3.55
C SER A 93 5.50 14.30 3.88
N CYS A 94 4.73 14.93 2.98
CA CYS A 94 3.28 15.10 3.17
C CYS A 94 2.53 13.76 3.35
N TYR A 95 3.04 12.67 2.76
CA TYR A 95 2.54 11.31 2.92
C TYR A 95 3.30 10.58 4.03
N ASP A 96 4.63 10.59 3.98
CA ASP A 96 5.48 9.80 4.89
C ASP A 96 5.30 10.25 6.35
N GLU A 97 5.47 11.55 6.63
CA GLU A 97 5.23 12.11 7.96
C GLU A 97 3.75 12.11 8.32
N GLY A 98 2.85 12.27 7.33
CA GLY A 98 1.41 12.14 7.54
C GLY A 98 1.02 10.78 8.11
N LYS A 99 1.57 9.70 7.56
CA LYS A 99 1.32 8.34 8.06
C LYS A 99 2.02 8.08 9.40
N ARG A 100 3.23 8.61 9.61
CA ARG A 100 3.93 8.52 10.89
C ARG A 100 3.15 9.21 12.02
N VAL A 101 2.68 10.44 11.81
CA VAL A 101 1.86 11.14 12.82
C VAL A 101 0.50 10.47 13.02
N ALA A 102 -0.09 9.87 11.97
CA ALA A 102 -1.31 9.08 12.13
C ALA A 102 -1.10 7.87 13.07
N GLU A 103 0.04 7.15 12.98
CA GLU A 103 0.37 6.09 13.95
C GLU A 103 0.50 6.65 15.38
N THR A 104 1.14 7.80 15.54
CA THR A 104 1.25 8.49 16.84
C THR A 104 -0.13 8.79 17.42
N LEU A 105 -1.03 9.37 16.63
CA LEU A 105 -2.40 9.70 17.04
C LEU A 105 -3.18 8.46 17.48
N MET A 106 -3.07 7.35 16.76
CA MET A 106 -3.73 6.09 17.14
C MET A 106 -3.28 5.67 18.55
N PHE A 107 -1.97 5.63 18.79
CA PHE A 107 -1.40 5.23 20.08
C PHE A 107 -1.69 6.22 21.22
N ASP A 108 -1.75 7.53 20.95
CA ASP A 108 -2.13 8.53 21.95
C ASP A 108 -3.57 8.34 22.41
N TYR A 109 -4.50 8.12 21.47
CA TYR A 109 -5.89 7.84 21.79
C TYR A 109 -6.05 6.50 22.52
N HIS A 110 -5.28 5.47 22.16
CA HIS A 110 -5.26 4.21 22.90
C HIS A 110 -4.79 4.40 24.35
N ARG A 111 -3.66 5.08 24.58
CA ARG A 111 -3.12 5.31 25.92
C ARG A 111 -4.02 6.21 26.78
N GLN A 112 -4.59 7.26 26.21
CA GLN A 112 -5.36 8.26 26.96
C GLN A 112 -6.82 7.85 27.16
N HIS A 113 -7.41 7.12 26.21
CA HIS A 113 -8.85 6.84 26.18
C HIS A 113 -9.19 5.36 26.09
N GLY A 114 -8.20 4.46 26.04
CA GLY A 114 -8.42 3.02 26.00
C GLY A 114 -9.04 2.51 24.70
N ILE A 115 -9.02 3.31 23.62
CA ILE A 115 -9.61 2.93 22.33
C ILE A 115 -8.88 1.72 21.77
N GLU A 116 -9.62 0.71 21.31
CA GLU A 116 -9.03 -0.42 20.63
C GLU A 116 -8.54 -0.02 19.23
N ILE A 117 -7.23 0.00 19.05
CA ILE A 117 -6.60 0.34 17.78
C ILE A 117 -5.94 -0.87 17.14
N ARG A 118 -5.80 -0.85 15.82
CA ARG A 118 -4.99 -1.77 15.03
C ARG A 118 -4.18 -0.96 14.00
N ILE A 119 -2.93 -1.31 13.77
CA ILE A 119 -2.10 -0.62 12.77
C ILE A 119 -1.48 -1.65 11.82
N ALA A 120 -1.85 -1.58 10.55
CA ALA A 120 -1.22 -2.35 9.47
C ALA A 120 -0.22 -1.48 8.71
N ARG A 121 1.07 -1.84 8.73
CA ARG A 121 2.08 -1.23 7.86
C ARG A 121 2.09 -1.98 6.54
N ILE A 122 1.36 -1.44 5.56
CA ILE A 122 1.16 -2.09 4.26
C ILE A 122 2.38 -1.87 3.37
N PHE A 123 2.93 -2.96 2.84
CA PHE A 123 3.94 -2.94 1.78
C PHE A 123 3.27 -2.97 0.41
N ASN A 124 4.05 -2.76 -0.64
CA ASN A 124 3.59 -2.68 -2.03
C ASN A 124 2.55 -3.78 -2.36
N THR A 125 1.34 -3.32 -2.67
CA THR A 125 0.19 -4.18 -2.97
C THR A 125 -0.29 -3.91 -4.39
N TYR A 126 -0.68 -4.97 -5.12
CA TYR A 126 -1.18 -4.90 -6.49
C TYR A 126 -2.40 -5.81 -6.68
N GLY A 127 -3.16 -5.58 -7.76
CA GLY A 127 -4.31 -6.40 -8.13
C GLY A 127 -5.38 -5.63 -8.91
N PRO A 128 -6.51 -6.28 -9.21
CA PRO A 128 -7.66 -5.67 -9.89
C PRO A 128 -8.13 -4.36 -9.23
N ARG A 129 -8.74 -3.47 -10.02
CA ARG A 129 -9.25 -2.14 -9.63
C ARG A 129 -8.19 -1.10 -9.27
N MET A 130 -6.90 -1.46 -9.29
CA MET A 130 -5.82 -0.48 -9.22
C MET A 130 -5.97 0.54 -10.37
N ASN A 131 -5.54 1.79 -10.15
CA ASN A 131 -5.57 2.78 -11.22
C ASN A 131 -4.57 2.37 -12.31
N ILE A 132 -4.97 2.48 -13.57
CA ILE A 132 -4.12 2.10 -14.72
C ILE A 132 -2.92 3.05 -14.80
N ASP A 133 -3.15 4.33 -14.55
CA ASP A 133 -2.13 5.37 -14.56
C ASP A 133 -1.65 5.69 -13.12
N ASP A 134 -1.63 4.66 -12.26
CA ASP A 134 -1.19 4.80 -10.87
C ASP A 134 0.29 5.18 -10.74
N GLY A 135 1.11 4.89 -11.75
CA GLY A 135 2.53 5.25 -11.79
C GLY A 135 3.47 4.30 -11.04
N ARG A 136 2.94 3.28 -10.35
CA ARG A 136 3.76 2.19 -9.78
C ARG A 136 4.15 1.18 -10.86
N VAL A 137 5.26 0.48 -10.62
CA VAL A 137 5.91 -0.38 -11.62
C VAL A 137 5.02 -1.49 -12.19
N VAL A 138 4.25 -2.18 -11.34
CA VAL A 138 3.37 -3.28 -11.80
C VAL A 138 2.27 -2.78 -12.73
N SER A 139 1.59 -1.69 -12.34
CA SER A 139 0.56 -1.08 -13.19
C SER A 139 1.14 -0.54 -14.50
N ASN A 140 2.32 0.09 -14.45
CA ASN A 140 2.96 0.64 -15.65
C ASN A 140 3.35 -0.47 -16.63
N PHE A 141 3.97 -1.56 -16.16
CA PHE A 141 4.37 -2.65 -17.05
C PHE A 141 3.16 -3.36 -17.67
N ILE A 142 2.10 -3.62 -16.90
CA ILE A 142 0.87 -4.20 -17.44
C ILE A 142 0.24 -3.25 -18.46
N ALA A 143 0.17 -1.95 -18.16
CA ALA A 143 -0.38 -0.95 -19.08
C ALA A 143 0.44 -0.84 -20.37
N GLN A 144 1.78 -0.80 -20.28
CA GLN A 144 2.70 -0.81 -21.42
C GLN A 144 2.51 -2.06 -22.27
N ALA A 145 2.49 -3.25 -21.65
CA ALA A 145 2.28 -4.51 -22.35
C ALA A 145 0.91 -4.58 -23.07
N ILE A 146 -0.16 -4.04 -22.47
CA ILE A 146 -1.49 -3.97 -23.09
C ILE A 146 -1.53 -3.00 -24.27
N ARG A 147 -0.76 -1.90 -24.20
CA ARG A 147 -0.68 -0.85 -25.22
C ARG A 147 0.35 -1.13 -26.33
N ASP A 148 1.02 -2.28 -26.28
CA ASP A 148 2.16 -2.63 -27.15
C ASP A 148 3.35 -1.64 -27.03
N ASP A 149 3.45 -0.91 -25.92
CA ASP A 149 4.57 -0.03 -25.60
C ASP A 149 5.73 -0.83 -24.97
N PRO A 150 7.00 -0.46 -25.20
CA PRO A 150 8.14 -1.10 -24.54
C PRO A 150 8.06 -1.03 -23.01
N LEU A 151 8.45 -2.12 -22.33
CA LEU A 151 8.60 -2.15 -20.88
C LEU A 151 9.85 -1.38 -20.46
N THR A 152 9.67 -0.31 -19.72
CA THR A 152 10.77 0.60 -19.34
C THR A 152 11.39 0.22 -17.99
N VAL A 153 12.54 -0.45 -18.00
CA VAL A 153 13.26 -0.85 -16.79
C VAL A 153 14.38 0.15 -16.50
N GLN A 154 14.42 0.72 -15.30
CA GLN A 154 15.50 1.62 -14.91
C GLN A 154 16.80 0.84 -14.67
N ALA A 155 17.91 1.27 -15.28
CA ALA A 155 19.20 0.63 -15.13
C ALA A 155 19.71 0.69 -13.67
N PRO A 156 20.33 -0.39 -13.15
CA PRO A 156 20.68 -1.64 -13.84
C PRO A 156 19.57 -2.71 -13.86
N GLY A 157 18.39 -2.45 -13.31
CA GLY A 157 17.29 -3.42 -13.24
C GLY A 157 17.39 -4.43 -12.08
N THR A 158 18.45 -4.36 -11.28
CA THR A 158 18.74 -5.27 -10.15
C THR A 158 18.09 -4.84 -8.83
N GLN A 159 17.50 -3.64 -8.79
CA GLN A 159 16.76 -3.17 -7.63
C GLN A 159 15.56 -4.08 -7.35
N THR A 160 15.40 -4.51 -6.10
CA THR A 160 14.36 -5.45 -5.72
C THR A 160 13.14 -4.76 -5.13
N ARG A 161 11.97 -5.35 -5.34
CA ARG A 161 10.72 -4.99 -4.67
C ARG A 161 9.97 -6.24 -4.25
N SER A 162 9.21 -6.10 -3.19
CA SER A 162 8.21 -7.05 -2.73
C SER A 162 6.83 -6.68 -3.28
N PHE A 163 6.00 -7.67 -3.63
CA PHE A 163 4.64 -7.44 -4.13
C PHE A 163 3.64 -8.38 -3.45
N CYS A 164 2.71 -7.81 -2.68
CA CYS A 164 1.61 -8.52 -2.06
C CYS A 164 0.37 -8.42 -2.95
N TYR A 165 -0.30 -9.54 -3.21
CA TYR A 165 -1.55 -9.50 -3.97
C TYR A 165 -2.69 -9.00 -3.08
N VAL A 166 -3.63 -8.23 -3.65
CA VAL A 166 -4.67 -7.51 -2.90
C VAL A 166 -5.53 -8.41 -2.01
N SER A 167 -5.84 -9.64 -2.41
CA SER A 167 -6.64 -10.54 -1.58
C SER A 167 -5.90 -10.99 -0.32
N ASP A 168 -4.59 -11.21 -0.41
CA ASP A 168 -3.76 -11.57 0.74
C ASP A 168 -3.67 -10.39 1.72
N MET A 169 -3.48 -9.17 1.20
CA MET A 169 -3.48 -7.96 2.01
C MET A 169 -4.82 -7.77 2.74
N VAL A 170 -5.95 -7.94 2.04
CA VAL A 170 -7.29 -7.85 2.64
C VAL A 170 -7.50 -8.91 3.73
N ASP A 171 -7.10 -10.16 3.51
CA ASP A 171 -7.15 -11.22 4.53
C ASP A 171 -6.33 -10.83 5.77
N GLY A 172 -5.13 -10.25 5.56
CA GLY A 172 -4.28 -9.74 6.63
C GLY A 172 -4.93 -8.61 7.45
N LEU A 173 -5.59 -7.66 6.78
CA LEU A 173 -6.34 -6.58 7.45
C LEU A 173 -7.53 -7.11 8.25
N ILE A 174 -8.27 -8.09 7.71
CA ILE A 174 -9.41 -8.70 8.41
C ILE A 174 -8.93 -9.43 9.65
N ARG A 175 -7.89 -10.28 9.54
CA ARG A 175 -7.31 -10.99 10.68
C ARG A 175 -6.79 -10.04 11.76
N LEU A 176 -6.09 -8.97 11.35
CA LEU A 176 -5.58 -7.97 12.28
C LEU A 176 -6.73 -7.25 13.02
N MET A 177 -7.81 -6.90 12.33
CA MET A 177 -8.98 -6.29 12.97
C MET A 177 -9.59 -7.22 14.03
N GLN A 178 -9.73 -8.51 13.72
CA GLN A 178 -10.37 -9.46 14.62
C GLN A 178 -9.47 -9.92 15.77
N GLY A 179 -8.15 -9.91 15.60
CA GLY A 179 -7.19 -10.26 16.65
C GLY A 179 -7.07 -9.20 17.75
N ASP A 180 -6.34 -9.54 18.81
CA ASP A 180 -6.21 -8.70 20.02
C ASP A 180 -4.99 -7.76 19.99
N ASN A 181 -4.12 -7.88 18.99
CA ASN A 181 -2.88 -7.14 18.92
C ASN A 181 -3.09 -5.69 18.47
N THR A 182 -2.71 -4.73 19.31
CA THR A 182 -2.73 -3.28 19.03
C THR A 182 -1.91 -2.89 17.78
N GLY A 183 -0.84 -3.65 17.48
CA GLY A 183 0.09 -3.38 16.36
C GLY A 183 1.28 -2.50 16.78
N PRO A 184 2.08 -1.99 15.82
CA PRO A 184 1.96 -2.19 14.37
C PRO A 184 2.34 -3.60 13.93
N ILE A 185 1.75 -4.06 12.81
CA ILE A 185 2.08 -5.32 12.12
C ILE A 185 2.36 -5.03 10.64
N ASN A 186 3.48 -5.55 10.12
CA ASN A 186 3.80 -5.51 8.70
C ASN A 186 2.88 -6.46 7.91
N ILE A 187 2.21 -5.94 6.89
CA ILE A 187 1.40 -6.72 5.95
C ILE A 187 2.01 -6.57 4.56
N GLY A 188 2.58 -7.66 4.05
CA GLY A 188 3.30 -7.66 2.78
C GLY A 188 3.79 -9.04 2.38
N ASN A 189 4.52 -9.11 1.27
CA ASN A 189 5.12 -10.34 0.79
C ASN A 189 6.65 -10.28 0.90
N PRO A 190 7.33 -11.18 1.64
CA PRO A 190 8.78 -11.16 1.74
C PRO A 190 9.47 -11.65 0.46
N GLY A 191 8.73 -12.20 -0.51
CA GLY A 191 9.24 -12.55 -1.84
C GLY A 191 9.68 -11.30 -2.61
N GLU A 192 10.98 -11.19 -2.85
CA GLU A 192 11.59 -10.11 -3.62
C GLU A 192 11.75 -10.53 -5.08
N PHE A 193 11.53 -9.56 -5.97
CA PHE A 193 11.78 -9.67 -7.40
C PHE A 193 12.59 -8.46 -7.83
N THR A 194 13.60 -8.69 -8.67
CA THR A 194 14.28 -7.62 -9.41
C THR A 194 13.33 -6.99 -10.42
N MET A 195 13.61 -5.76 -10.84
CA MET A 195 12.77 -5.11 -11.86
C MET A 195 12.85 -5.81 -13.21
N ILE A 196 14.01 -6.42 -13.53
CA ILE A 196 14.15 -7.22 -14.74
C ILE A 196 13.31 -8.51 -14.67
N GLU A 197 13.34 -9.24 -13.55
CA GLU A 197 12.48 -10.43 -13.37
C GLU A 197 10.99 -10.06 -13.48
N LEU A 198 10.58 -8.93 -12.90
CA LEU A 198 9.20 -8.46 -13.02
C LEU A 198 8.83 -8.18 -14.48
N ALA A 199 9.68 -7.48 -15.23
CA ALA A 199 9.45 -7.16 -16.63
C ALA A 199 9.39 -8.43 -17.50
N GLU A 200 10.27 -9.41 -17.25
CA GLU A 200 10.26 -10.71 -17.93
C GLU A 200 8.98 -11.49 -17.65
N ASN A 201 8.51 -11.54 -16.39
CA ASN A 201 7.24 -12.18 -16.05
C ASN A 201 6.05 -11.51 -16.75
N VAL A 202 6.03 -10.17 -16.81
CA VAL A 202 4.98 -9.43 -17.54
C VAL A 202 5.03 -9.73 -19.04
N LYS A 203 6.22 -9.67 -19.65
CA LYS A 203 6.42 -10.01 -21.07
C LYS A 203 5.92 -11.43 -21.36
N GLU A 204 6.34 -12.42 -20.58
CA GLU A 204 5.96 -13.82 -20.79
C GLU A 204 4.44 -14.02 -20.66
N LEU A 205 3.82 -13.44 -19.63
CA LEU A 205 2.42 -13.73 -19.29
C LEU A 205 1.40 -12.88 -20.06
N ILE A 206 1.77 -11.66 -20.47
CA ILE A 206 0.81 -10.67 -20.98
C ILE A 206 1.04 -10.36 -22.46
N ASN A 207 2.29 -10.13 -22.87
CA ASN A 207 2.62 -9.81 -24.26
C ASN A 207 4.05 -10.26 -24.63
N PRO A 208 4.23 -11.49 -25.14
CA PRO A 208 5.56 -12.02 -25.46
C PRO A 208 6.34 -11.22 -26.51
N LYS A 209 5.64 -10.36 -27.28
CA LYS A 209 6.24 -9.53 -28.33
C LYS A 209 6.78 -8.20 -27.81
N VAL A 210 6.40 -7.77 -26.61
CA VAL A 210 6.83 -6.49 -26.08
C VAL A 210 8.35 -6.48 -25.85
N GLU A 211 9.00 -5.37 -26.21
CA GLU A 211 10.42 -5.18 -25.93
C GLU A 211 10.62 -4.71 -24.50
N ILE A 212 11.76 -5.07 -23.90
CA ILE A 212 12.20 -4.53 -22.61
C ILE A 212 13.34 -3.57 -22.93
N ILE A 213 13.19 -2.30 -22.56
CA ILE A 213 14.20 -1.27 -22.77
C ILE A 213 14.74 -0.76 -21.43
N MET A 214 16.03 -0.49 -21.41
CA MET A 214 16.71 0.07 -20.24
C MET A 214 16.71 1.59 -20.33
N VAL A 215 16.25 2.27 -19.29
CA VAL A 215 16.23 3.73 -19.18
C VAL A 215 17.13 4.22 -18.05
N GLU A 216 17.53 5.50 -18.10
CA GLU A 216 18.33 6.11 -17.03
C GLU A 216 17.58 6.08 -15.70
N ASN A 217 18.34 5.87 -14.61
CA ASN A 217 17.78 5.79 -13.28
C ASN A 217 17.39 7.19 -12.76
N THR A 218 16.18 7.35 -12.23
CA THR A 218 15.79 8.59 -11.55
C THR A 218 16.37 8.62 -10.14
N PRO A 219 16.96 9.74 -9.70
CA PRO A 219 17.41 9.90 -8.32
C PRO A 219 16.24 9.74 -7.33
N ASP A 220 16.55 9.25 -6.12
CA ASP A 220 15.67 9.16 -4.94
C ASP A 220 14.63 8.02 -4.86
N ASP A 221 14.66 7.00 -5.74
CA ASP A 221 13.83 5.81 -5.51
C ASP A 221 14.51 4.86 -4.48
N PRO A 222 13.84 4.47 -3.39
CA PRO A 222 14.42 3.65 -2.33
C PRO A 222 15.00 2.35 -2.87
N ARG A 223 16.24 2.01 -2.53
CA ARG A 223 16.95 0.94 -3.25
C ARG A 223 16.36 -0.43 -2.94
N GLN A 224 15.92 -0.67 -1.71
CA GLN A 224 15.48 -2.00 -1.27
C GLN A 224 14.42 -1.92 -0.17
N ARG A 225 13.32 -2.67 -0.31
CA ARG A 225 12.30 -2.83 0.74
C ARG A 225 11.75 -4.25 0.78
N LYS A 226 11.84 -4.85 1.96
CA LYS A 226 11.38 -6.20 2.25
C LYS A 226 10.74 -6.24 3.64
N PRO A 227 9.46 -6.61 3.73
CA PRO A 227 8.82 -6.79 5.02
C PRO A 227 9.41 -8.00 5.73
N ASP A 228 9.77 -7.84 7.00
CA ASP A 228 9.72 -8.95 7.93
C ASP A 228 8.26 -9.15 8.34
N ILE A 229 7.71 -10.34 8.10
CA ILE A 229 6.31 -10.70 8.39
C ILE A 229 6.18 -11.70 9.55
N THR A 230 7.24 -11.90 10.34
CA THR A 230 7.25 -12.86 11.45
C THR A 230 6.09 -12.60 12.42
N LYS A 231 5.85 -11.34 12.80
CA LYS A 231 4.70 -10.99 13.65
C LYS A 231 3.36 -11.33 13.03
N ALA A 232 3.19 -11.12 11.73
CA ALA A 232 1.93 -11.44 11.06
C ALA A 232 1.69 -12.96 11.03
N LYS A 233 2.75 -13.76 10.86
CA LYS A 233 2.68 -15.23 10.95
C LYS A 233 2.31 -15.68 12.36
N ASP A 234 3.04 -15.21 13.36
CA ASP A 234 2.91 -15.69 14.74
C ASP A 234 1.61 -15.23 15.40
N LEU A 235 1.21 -13.98 15.16
CA LEU A 235 0.09 -13.35 15.85
C LEU A 235 -1.24 -13.46 15.10
N LEU A 236 -1.21 -13.55 13.77
CA LEU A 236 -2.42 -13.58 12.94
C LEU A 236 -2.62 -14.93 12.22
N GLY A 237 -1.63 -15.83 12.28
CA GLY A 237 -1.60 -17.03 11.44
C GLY A 237 -1.66 -16.67 9.96
N TRP A 238 -1.07 -15.54 9.56
CA TRP A 238 -1.19 -14.96 8.23
C TRP A 238 0.13 -14.99 7.48
N GLU A 239 0.06 -15.40 6.21
CA GLU A 239 1.12 -15.23 5.23
C GLU A 239 0.50 -15.13 3.82
N PRO A 240 1.14 -14.43 2.87
CA PRO A 240 0.63 -14.31 1.51
C PRO A 240 0.69 -15.65 0.78
N LYS A 241 -0.34 -15.94 -0.01
CA LYS A 241 -0.51 -17.22 -0.70
C LYS A 241 -0.47 -17.08 -2.22
N VAL A 242 -0.82 -15.92 -2.75
CA VAL A 242 -0.90 -15.69 -4.20
C VAL A 242 0.48 -15.33 -4.73
N LYS A 243 1.01 -16.16 -5.64
CA LYS A 243 2.28 -15.88 -6.31
C LYS A 243 2.11 -14.73 -7.30
N LEU A 244 3.19 -14.00 -7.56
CA LEU A 244 3.19 -12.88 -8.52
C LEU A 244 2.61 -13.30 -9.88
N ARG A 245 3.08 -14.44 -10.41
CA ARG A 245 2.64 -15.00 -11.69
C ARG A 245 1.15 -15.33 -11.75
N ASP A 246 0.52 -15.63 -10.61
CA ASP A 246 -0.91 -15.94 -10.55
C ASP A 246 -1.77 -14.67 -10.45
N GLY A 247 -1.25 -13.62 -9.79
CA GLY A 247 -1.95 -12.35 -9.63
C GLY A 247 -1.88 -11.42 -10.84
N LEU A 248 -0.81 -11.48 -11.65
CA LEU A 248 -0.62 -10.62 -12.83
C LEU A 248 -1.73 -10.78 -13.87
N PRO A 249 -2.13 -12.01 -14.30
CA PRO A 249 -3.22 -12.18 -15.27
C PRO A 249 -4.56 -11.64 -14.79
N LEU A 250 -4.85 -11.74 -13.50
CA LEU A 250 -6.10 -11.21 -12.92
C LEU A 250 -6.15 -9.68 -13.00
N MET A 251 -5.02 -9.02 -12.78
CA MET A 251 -4.91 -7.57 -12.91
C MET A 251 -4.96 -7.13 -14.39
N GLU A 252 -4.34 -7.89 -15.28
CA GLU A 252 -4.44 -7.70 -16.74
C GLU A 252 -5.90 -7.75 -17.21
N ASP A 253 -6.65 -8.77 -16.80
CA ASP A 253 -8.05 -8.95 -17.22
C ASP A 253 -8.95 -7.78 -16.77
N ASP A 254 -8.74 -7.26 -15.56
CA ASP A 254 -9.41 -6.04 -15.08
C ASP A 254 -9.08 -4.82 -15.95
N PHE A 255 -7.79 -4.63 -16.27
CA PHE A 255 -7.34 -3.50 -17.08
C PHE A 255 -7.92 -3.57 -18.49
N ARG A 256 -7.84 -4.73 -19.14
CA ARG A 256 -8.42 -4.97 -20.47
C ARG A 256 -9.92 -4.68 -20.49
N THR A 257 -10.65 -5.19 -19.50
CA THR A 257 -12.10 -4.96 -19.37
C THR A 257 -12.43 -3.47 -19.27
N ARG A 258 -11.68 -2.72 -18.45
CA ARG A 258 -11.90 -1.28 -18.24
C ARG A 258 -11.45 -0.42 -19.42
N LEU A 259 -10.47 -0.88 -20.20
CA LEU A 259 -9.99 -0.21 -21.41
C LEU A 259 -10.80 -0.60 -22.66
N GLY A 260 -11.65 -1.62 -22.59
CA GLY A 260 -12.37 -2.16 -23.76
C GLY A 260 -11.44 -2.86 -24.77
N VAL A 261 -10.27 -3.33 -24.34
CA VAL A 261 -9.29 -3.98 -25.21
C VAL A 261 -9.42 -5.51 -25.07
N PRO A 262 -9.64 -6.26 -26.17
CA PRO A 262 -9.74 -7.72 -26.08
C PRO A 262 -8.39 -8.35 -25.69
N LYS A 263 -8.43 -9.56 -25.14
CA LYS A 263 -7.22 -10.34 -24.90
C LYS A 263 -6.73 -10.90 -26.24
N ASN A 264 -5.47 -10.63 -26.58
CA ASN A 264 -4.85 -11.22 -27.77
C ASN A 264 -4.82 -12.74 -27.56
N LYS A 265 -5.51 -13.49 -28.43
CA LYS A 265 -5.51 -14.96 -28.40
C LYS A 265 -4.15 -15.52 -28.81
#